data_AF-L7UA30-F1
#
_entry.id   AF-L7UA30-F1
#
_cell.length_a   1.000
_cell.length_b   1.000
_cell.length_c   1.000
_cell.angle_alpha   90.00
_cell.angle_beta   90.00
_cell.angle_gamma   90.00
#
_symmetry.space_group_name_H-M   'P 1'
#
loop_
_entity.id
_entity.type
_entity.pdbx_description
1 polymer ?
#
loop_
_entity_poly.entity_id
_entity_poly.type
_entity_poly.pdbx_seq_one_letter_code
_entity_poly.pdbx_strand_id
1 'polypeptide(L)'
;MTKALHIFLGPDDPEAQPRAWSYRVTSAEGVSETGPLSSLDALAEVLQRHGALLADLPWTELPTFGGAAPSPTDGVWSWDERRLLVGVRPDLLELIARDGPREMASP
;
A
#
# COMPACT_ATOMS: atom_id res chain seq x y z
N MET A 1 -22.95 -8.26 1.39
CA MET A 1 -22.03 -7.73 2.42
C MET A 1 -20.99 -6.92 1.67
N THR A 2 -21.09 -5.59 1.67
CA THR A 2 -20.16 -4.73 0.92
C THR A 2 -19.15 -4.17 1.91
N LYS A 3 -17.89 -4.53 1.76
CA LYS A 3 -16.77 -3.90 2.46
C LYS A 3 -15.94 -3.12 1.43
N ALA A 4 -15.36 -2.00 1.84
CA ALA A 4 -14.50 -1.20 0.99
C ALA A 4 -13.26 -0.76 1.78
N LEU A 5 -12.09 -0.88 1.15
CA LEU A 5 -10.83 -0.37 1.67
C LEU A 5 -10.55 1.02 1.07
N HIS A 6 -10.32 1.99 1.94
CA HIS A 6 -9.92 3.35 1.59
C HIS A 6 -8.54 3.63 2.18
N ILE A 7 -7.60 4.06 1.34
CA ILE A 7 -6.28 4.53 1.76
C ILE A 7 -6.25 6.03 1.51
N PHE A 8 -5.81 6.82 2.47
CA PHE A 8 -5.81 8.28 2.34
C PHE A 8 -4.66 8.89 3.14
N LEU A 9 -4.21 10.06 2.69
CA LEU A 9 -3.30 10.88 3.46
C LEU A 9 -4.11 11.65 4.51
N GLY A 10 -3.71 11.54 5.79
CA GLY A 10 -4.33 12.31 6.87
C GLY A 10 -4.26 13.83 6.65
N PRO A 11 -5.08 14.62 7.36
CA PRO A 11 -5.13 16.07 7.18
C PRO A 11 -3.75 16.70 7.37
N ASP A 12 -3.48 17.73 6.57
CA ASP A 12 -2.27 18.58 6.60
C ASP A 12 -2.33 19.51 7.82
N ASP A 13 -2.51 18.97 9.03
CA ASP A 13 -2.44 19.74 10.27
C ASP A 13 -0.98 19.69 10.78
N PRO A 14 -0.18 20.74 10.53
CA PRO A 14 1.24 20.74 10.89
C PRO A 14 1.50 20.65 12.40
N GLU A 15 0.49 20.94 13.23
CA GLU A 15 0.59 20.86 14.69
C GLU A 15 0.15 19.51 15.27
N ALA A 16 -0.62 18.70 14.53
CA ALA A 16 -1.29 17.53 15.10
C ALA A 16 -0.64 16.19 14.73
N GLN A 17 0.04 16.08 13.58
CA GLN A 17 0.90 14.94 13.20
C GLN A 17 1.56 15.22 11.83
N PRO A 18 2.78 14.71 11.56
CA PRO A 18 3.32 14.73 10.21
C PRO A 18 2.38 14.00 9.24
N ARG A 19 2.37 14.41 7.96
CA ARG A 19 1.63 13.77 6.85
C ARG A 19 1.76 12.24 6.91
N ALA A 20 0.77 11.60 7.53
CA ALA A 20 0.75 10.18 7.78
C ALA A 20 -0.34 9.54 6.93
N TRP A 21 0.06 8.54 6.16
CA TRP A 21 -0.91 7.72 5.45
C TRP A 21 -1.70 6.89 6.45
N SER A 22 -2.97 6.68 6.17
CA SER A 22 -3.87 5.89 6.99
C SER A 22 -4.80 5.07 6.08
N TYR A 23 -5.33 3.98 6.63
CA TYR A 23 -6.35 3.20 5.97
C TYR A 23 -7.64 3.18 6.79
N ARG A 24 -8.75 2.95 6.09
CA ARG A 24 -10.07 2.70 6.66
C ARG A 24 -10.75 1.61 5.86
N VAL A 25 -11.18 0.57 6.55
CA VAL A 25 -12.09 -0.45 6.02
C VAL A 25 -13.48 -0.13 6.51
N THR A 26 -14.40 0.13 5.59
CA THR A 26 -15.82 0.29 5.91
C THR A 26 -16.53 -1.05 5.71
N SER A 27 -17.42 -1.40 6.64
CA SER A 27 -18.30 -2.57 6.55
C SER A 27 -19.74 -2.14 6.75
N ALA A 28 -20.67 -2.72 5.97
CA ALA A 28 -22.10 -2.51 6.17
C ALA A 28 -22.59 -2.95 7.57
N GLU A 29 -21.82 -3.79 8.28
CA GLU A 29 -22.12 -4.24 9.64
C GLU A 29 -21.71 -3.24 10.74
N GLY A 30 -21.21 -2.05 10.35
CA GLY A 30 -20.89 -0.94 11.26
C GLY A 30 -19.50 -1.03 11.92
N VAL A 31 -18.84 -2.19 11.90
CA VAL A 31 -17.45 -2.31 12.35
C VAL A 31 -16.53 -1.75 11.28
N SER A 32 -15.88 -0.64 11.59
CA SER A 32 -14.88 -0.01 10.74
C SER A 32 -13.49 -0.25 11.33
N GLU A 33 -12.57 -0.77 10.52
CA GLU A 33 -11.16 -0.91 10.92
C GLU A 33 -10.38 0.30 10.40
N THR A 34 -9.55 0.91 11.24
CA THR A 34 -8.68 2.01 10.83
C THR A 34 -7.32 1.88 11.49
N GLY A 35 -6.28 2.27 10.77
CA GLY A 35 -4.94 2.33 11.34
C GLY A 35 -3.97 3.17 10.51
N PRO A 36 -2.83 3.56 11.11
CA PRO A 36 -1.78 4.28 10.42
C PRO A 36 -1.02 3.35 9.45
N LEU A 37 -0.58 3.90 8.33
CA LEU A 37 0.36 3.30 7.39
C LEU A 37 1.68 4.07 7.52
N SER A 38 2.54 3.64 8.43
CA SER A 38 3.85 4.26 8.68
C SER A 38 5.00 3.60 7.93
N SER A 39 4.78 2.40 7.39
CA SER A 39 5.81 1.58 6.76
C SER A 39 5.25 0.75 5.61
N LEU A 40 6.15 0.31 4.73
CA LEU A 40 5.83 -0.60 3.63
C LEU A 40 5.23 -1.92 4.13
N ASP A 41 5.69 -2.46 5.26
CA ASP A 41 5.13 -3.65 5.89
C ASP A 41 3.66 -3.44 6.29
N ALA A 42 3.34 -2.32 6.92
CA ALA A 42 1.97 -1.99 7.34
C ALA A 42 1.03 -1.90 6.11
N LEU A 43 1.52 -1.32 5.02
CA LEU A 43 0.78 -1.30 3.75
C LEU A 43 0.57 -2.71 3.19
N ALA A 44 1.63 -3.52 3.15
CA ALA A 44 1.55 -4.89 2.64
C ALA A 44 0.61 -5.78 3.46
N GLU A 45 0.60 -5.64 4.79
CA GLU A 45 -0.33 -6.36 5.67
C GLU A 45 -1.79 -5.98 5.39
N VAL A 46 -2.08 -4.68 5.25
CA VAL A 46 -3.43 -4.19 4.95
C VAL A 46 -3.88 -4.67 3.57
N LEU A 47 -3.00 -4.64 2.56
CA LEU A 47 -3.34 -5.09 1.22
C LEU A 47 -3.48 -6.62 1.14
N GLN A 48 -2.66 -7.40 1.85
CA GLN A 48 -2.86 -8.84 1.93
C GLN A 48 -4.20 -9.21 2.58
N ARG A 49 -4.64 -8.45 3.58
CA ARG A 49 -5.88 -8.72 4.30
C ARG A 49 -7.13 -8.22 3.57
N HIS A 50 -7.05 -7.01 3.00
CA HIS A 50 -8.20 -6.24 2.51
C HIS A 50 -8.04 -5.77 1.07
N GLY A 51 -6.95 -6.08 0.38
CA GLY A 51 -6.66 -5.59 -0.98
C GLY A 51 -7.72 -5.99 -2.00
N ALA A 52 -8.38 -7.13 -1.82
CA ALA A 52 -9.53 -7.53 -2.64
C ALA A 52 -10.72 -6.55 -2.57
N LEU A 53 -10.74 -5.68 -1.56
CA LEU A 53 -11.76 -4.65 -1.33
C LEU A 53 -11.34 -3.27 -1.86
N LEU A 54 -10.17 -3.16 -2.49
CA LEU A 54 -9.66 -1.92 -3.07
C LEU A 54 -10.38 -1.66 -4.41
N ALA A 55 -11.59 -1.10 -4.33
CA ALA A 55 -12.43 -0.84 -5.50
C ALA A 55 -12.18 0.55 -6.13
N ASP A 56 -11.71 1.51 -5.34
CA ASP A 56 -11.84 2.95 -5.66
C ASP A 56 -10.52 3.72 -5.70
N LEU A 57 -9.40 3.11 -5.29
CA LEU A 57 -8.11 3.81 -5.39
C LEU A 57 -7.55 3.63 -6.80
N PRO A 58 -7.20 4.69 -7.54
CA PRO A 58 -6.31 4.54 -8.68
C PRO A 58 -4.99 3.99 -8.15
N TRP A 59 -4.62 2.82 -8.65
CA TRP A 59 -3.60 1.99 -8.03
C TRP A 59 -2.20 2.64 -8.06
N THR A 60 -2.06 3.76 -8.79
CA THR A 60 -0.87 4.61 -8.90
C THR A 60 -0.65 5.56 -7.72
N GLU A 61 -1.58 5.67 -6.75
CA GLU A 61 -1.53 6.67 -5.66
C GLU A 61 -1.21 6.08 -4.28
N LEU A 62 -0.54 4.91 -4.21
CA LEU A 62 -0.18 4.33 -2.92
C LEU A 62 0.98 5.09 -2.24
N PRO A 63 1.02 5.10 -0.90
CA PRO A 63 2.11 5.70 -0.15
C PRO A 63 3.47 5.15 -0.56
N THR A 64 4.50 5.99 -0.54
CA THR A 64 5.90 5.57 -0.61
C THR A 64 6.59 6.00 0.67
N PHE A 65 7.39 5.13 1.27
CA PHE A 65 7.93 5.29 2.62
C PHE A 65 9.39 5.77 2.62
N GLY A 66 9.78 6.49 1.56
CA GLY A 66 11.13 7.01 1.38
C GLY A 66 11.94 6.24 0.34
N GLY A 67 13.18 6.69 0.11
CA GLY A 67 14.04 6.21 -0.95
C GLY A 67 13.71 6.81 -2.33
N ALA A 68 14.69 6.80 -3.21
CA ALA A 68 14.52 7.26 -4.60
C ALA A 68 13.49 6.39 -5.33
N ALA A 69 12.72 6.98 -6.23
CA ALA A 69 11.81 6.21 -7.09
C ALA A 69 12.60 5.12 -7.84
N PRO A 70 12.14 3.86 -7.84
CA PRO A 70 12.79 2.79 -8.59
C PRO A 70 12.64 3.04 -10.09
N SER A 71 13.59 2.55 -10.89
CA SER A 71 13.52 2.59 -12.35
C SER A 71 13.82 1.20 -12.90
N PRO A 72 12.87 0.51 -13.57
CA PRO A 72 11.52 0.96 -13.94
C PRO A 72 10.50 0.88 -12.79
N THR A 73 9.42 1.66 -12.88
CA THR A 73 8.26 1.62 -11.95
C THR A 73 7.15 0.68 -12.41
N ASP A 74 7.30 0.02 -13.56
CA ASP A 74 6.30 -0.93 -14.09
C ASP A 74 6.08 -2.11 -13.12
N GLY A 75 4.84 -2.23 -12.64
CA GLY A 75 4.45 -3.24 -11.66
C GLY A 75 4.96 -2.97 -10.23
N VAL A 76 5.49 -1.76 -9.97
CA VAL A 76 5.86 -1.29 -8.63
C VAL A 76 4.77 -0.38 -8.10
N TRP A 77 4.19 -0.76 -6.96
CA TRP A 77 3.05 -0.09 -6.34
C TRP A 77 3.46 0.86 -5.23
N SER A 78 4.46 0.45 -4.45
CA SER A 78 4.98 1.21 -3.32
C SER A 78 6.41 0.77 -3.07
N TRP A 79 7.17 1.58 -2.33
CA TRP A 79 8.55 1.28 -1.99
C TRP A 79 8.97 1.95 -0.70
N ASP A 80 10.03 1.43 -0.12
CA ASP A 80 10.86 2.10 0.88
C ASP A 80 12.32 2.13 0.39
N GLU A 81 13.26 2.54 1.24
CA GLU A 81 14.70 2.62 0.92
C GLU A 81 15.35 1.28 0.55
N ARG A 82 14.73 0.15 0.92
CA ARG A 82 15.33 -1.19 0.87
C ARG A 82 14.51 -2.20 0.07
N ARG A 83 13.22 -1.95 -0.12
CA ARG A 83 12.24 -2.90 -0.64
C ARG A 83 11.23 -2.25 -1.56
N LEU A 84 10.64 -3.07 -2.41
CA LEU A 84 9.60 -2.72 -3.36
C LEU A 84 8.39 -3.61 -3.12
N LEU A 85 7.21 -3.02 -3.12
CA LEU A 85 5.94 -3.72 -3.21
C LEU A 85 5.57 -3.83 -4.68
N VAL A 86 5.62 -5.04 -5.21
CA VAL A 86 5.41 -5.32 -6.62
C VAL A 86 4.24 -6.28 -6.82
N GLY A 87 3.63 -6.26 -8.00
CA GLY A 87 2.59 -7.23 -8.35
C GLY A 87 1.70 -6.74 -9.48
N VAL A 88 0.67 -7.51 -9.80
CA VAL A 88 -0.32 -7.17 -10.84
C VAL A 88 -1.72 -6.99 -10.28
N ARG A 89 -1.96 -7.45 -9.04
CA ARG A 89 -3.25 -7.45 -8.35
C ARG A 89 -3.05 -7.20 -6.85
N PRO A 90 -4.03 -6.66 -6.10
CA PRO A 90 -3.86 -6.30 -4.70
C PRO A 90 -3.77 -7.55 -3.82
N ASP A 91 -4.41 -8.63 -4.27
CA ASP A 91 -4.35 -9.96 -3.68
C ASP A 91 -3.08 -10.75 -4.07
N LEU A 92 -2.30 -10.25 -5.04
CA LEU A 92 -1.05 -10.86 -5.54
C LEU A 92 0.09 -9.84 -5.51
N LEU A 93 0.31 -9.25 -4.33
CA LEU A 93 1.43 -8.36 -4.08
C LEU A 93 2.54 -9.10 -3.33
N GLU A 94 3.77 -8.78 -3.70
CA GLU A 94 4.97 -9.34 -3.10
C GLU A 94 5.91 -8.21 -2.66
N LEU A 95 6.51 -8.39 -1.48
CA LEU A 95 7.58 -7.53 -1.01
C LEU A 95 8.92 -8.14 -1.42
N ILE A 96 9.62 -7.45 -2.32
CA ILE A 96 10.95 -7.85 -2.77
C ILE A 96 12.01 -6.87 -2.27
N ALA A 97 13.25 -7.34 -2.10
CA ALA A 97 14.38 -6.46 -1.84
C ALA A 97 14.74 -5.64 -3.10
N ARG A 98 15.13 -4.37 -2.94
CA ARG A 98 15.56 -3.49 -4.05
C ARG A 98 16.79 -4.01 -4.79
N ASP A 99 17.77 -4.50 -4.04
CA ASP A 99 19.03 -5.06 -4.54
C ASP A 99 18.98 -6.59 -4.71
N GLY A 100 17.80 -7.19 -4.55
CA GLY A 100 17.61 -8.62 -4.77
C GLY A 100 17.57 -8.93 -6.27
N PRO A 101 18.15 -10.05 -6.74
CA PRO A 101 17.97 -10.47 -8.11
C PRO A 101 16.47 -10.64 -8.38
N ARG A 102 15.94 -9.89 -9.35
CA ARG A 102 14.67 -10.21 -10.01
C ARG A 102 14.92 -11.50 -10.78
N GLU A 103 14.92 -12.64 -10.09
CA GLU A 103 14.95 -13.92 -10.77
C GLU A 103 13.69 -13.96 -11.62
N MET A 104 13.89 -13.78 -12.91
CA MET A 104 12.85 -13.71 -13.90
C MET A 104 12.10 -15.03 -13.82
N ALA A 105 10.97 -15.04 -13.13
CA ALA A 105 9.96 -16.08 -13.25
C ALA A 105 9.58 -16.11 -14.74
N SER A 106 10.27 -16.98 -15.46
CA SER A 106 10.07 -17.24 -16.87
C SER A 106 8.74 -18.00 -17.02
N PRO A 107 7.99 -17.74 -18.10
CA PRO A 107 6.72 -18.39 -18.39
C PRO A 107 6.83 -19.90 -18.59
#